data_AF-A0A5C8DPE8-F1
#
_entry.id   AF-A0A5C8DPE8-F1
#
_cell.length_a   1.000
_cell.length_b   1.000
_cell.length_c   1.000
_cell.angle_alpha   90.00
_cell.angle_beta   90.00
_cell.angle_gamma   90.00
#
_symmetry.space_group_name_H-M   'P 1'
#
loop_
_entity.id
_entity.type
_entity.pdbx_description
1 polymer ?
#
loop_
_entity_poly.entity_id
_entity_poly.type
_entity_poly.pdbx_seq_one_letter_code
_entity_poly.pdbx_strand_id
1 'polypeptide(L)'
;MGSIDITTYKNTFSSFQQLRTDLLTCLGDLAFAPSEVTICFHVLHCLKYDFQHGMPATEQEIDQGCQEIKKVFEQVFGRWEGNLLGTASPSIFQQFLFNFFSWDSLPGRELAKLEEIVKQDLSRRQTTLDYYTQTDYIKKLKASGDKPSDHQQKIEHSFYVKNLEETTKITSHLLHGIKTRALEKVSGPLFRNHSFFNSFYDRPYLTSFEDSDKYFHHEKIDKVSHRTFFLDYDAAKAISPLYAAEKDKFYAEYFGKIPPTDVFRYCHYYMDKVSPLLDNRKQLFTELFELFELKKWYGFYSLGLSQIEGLFSEMMAKAFPKKPSKGSLPDKVHSLRSSYANADLDFDYYEYYIPIQRNKFMHAGFDTDIELKSYDIITDLLHLLYVYASLSVPIIQLAQIIKHPHPQSYFNEDGYNLYFDLVEDSKTSPGYKGISDEMILFERDFLSPHFTSILLPDEFSRLVPQSIAHLRQTIKDFTRQNSGSAFDLNLWTNHSITTKPEKVIELLSGVYSSHEDIFLQVESYRLFLERFEQYLPSLPDTAKQTLSDLYNMCKDDLTKVKKIITHFEKAKALTDPRG
;
A
#
# COMPACT_ATOMS: atom_id res chain seq x y z
N MET A 1 7.59 3.10 38.06
CA MET A 1 8.83 3.34 37.31
C MET A 1 9.74 4.21 38.15
N GLY A 2 11.06 4.05 38.04
CA GLY A 2 12.01 4.94 38.71
C GLY A 2 11.95 6.35 38.10
N SER A 3 12.23 7.38 38.89
CA SER A 3 12.32 8.77 38.44
C SER A 3 13.44 8.95 37.40
N ILE A 4 13.15 9.67 36.31
CA ILE A 4 14.05 9.87 35.16
C ILE A 4 15.06 10.98 35.45
N ASP A 5 16.36 10.68 35.38
CA ASP A 5 17.43 11.64 35.65
C ASP A 5 17.96 12.24 34.34
N ILE A 6 17.57 13.49 34.02
CA ILE A 6 17.98 14.19 32.78
C ILE A 6 19.50 14.24 32.64
N THR A 7 20.23 14.33 33.75
CA THR A 7 21.70 14.47 33.74
C THR A 7 22.42 13.21 33.29
N THR A 8 21.72 12.07 33.22
CA THR A 8 22.29 10.79 32.73
C THR A 8 22.28 10.69 31.21
N TYR A 9 21.56 11.57 30.50
CA TYR A 9 21.49 11.58 29.04
C TYR A 9 22.64 12.41 28.45
N LYS A 10 23.15 12.01 27.29
CA LYS A 10 24.21 12.74 26.57
C LYS A 10 23.59 13.80 25.65
N ASN A 11 24.36 14.84 25.33
CA ASN A 11 23.98 15.82 24.31
C ASN A 11 24.04 15.23 22.88
N THR A 12 23.12 14.33 22.56
CA THR A 12 22.97 13.72 21.24
C THR A 12 21.50 13.59 20.88
N PHE A 13 21.19 13.59 19.59
CA PHE A 13 19.81 13.41 19.12
C PHE A 13 19.19 12.08 19.61
N SER A 14 19.95 10.98 19.57
CA SER A 14 19.53 9.66 20.05
C SER A 14 19.19 9.67 21.54
N SER A 15 20.06 10.25 22.39
CA SER A 15 19.78 10.38 23.82
C SER A 15 18.57 11.26 24.11
N PHE A 16 18.33 12.31 23.31
CA PHE A 16 17.14 13.14 23.44
C PHE A 16 15.85 12.37 23.04
N GLN A 17 15.90 11.57 21.97
CA GLN A 17 14.77 10.68 21.61
C GLN A 17 14.52 9.60 22.68
N GLN A 18 15.58 9.08 23.31
CA GLN A 18 15.44 8.15 24.43
C GLN A 18 14.76 8.83 25.63
N LEU A 19 15.21 10.03 26.03
CA LEU A 19 14.58 10.82 27.09
C LEU A 19 13.09 11.04 26.81
N ARG A 20 12.74 11.41 25.57
CA ARG A 20 11.35 11.56 25.15
C ARG A 20 10.55 10.27 25.32
N THR A 21 11.10 9.15 24.86
CA THR A 21 10.45 7.84 24.95
C THR A 21 10.24 7.42 26.41
N ASP A 22 11.24 7.63 27.26
CA ASP A 22 11.17 7.31 28.69
C ASP A 22 10.11 8.18 29.39
N LEU A 23 10.07 9.49 29.07
CA LEU A 23 9.07 10.41 29.61
C LEU A 23 7.65 10.05 29.18
N LEU A 24 7.42 9.74 27.90
CA LEU A 24 6.10 9.30 27.41
C LEU A 24 5.68 7.98 28.07
N THR A 25 6.62 7.07 28.25
CA THR A 25 6.41 5.80 28.93
C THR A 25 6.04 6.01 30.41
N CYS A 26 6.69 6.97 31.08
CA CYS A 26 6.36 7.35 32.46
C CYS A 26 5.00 8.03 32.58
N LEU A 27 4.65 8.93 31.65
CA LEU A 27 3.38 9.64 31.63
C LEU A 27 2.19 8.71 31.36
N GLY A 28 2.35 7.74 30.45
CA GLY A 28 1.26 6.89 29.99
C GLY A 28 0.05 7.71 29.52
N ASP A 29 -1.13 7.44 30.06
CA ASP A 29 -2.37 8.12 29.70
C ASP A 29 -2.42 9.61 30.12
N LEU A 30 -1.54 10.04 31.04
CA LEU A 30 -1.47 11.43 31.47
C LEU A 30 -0.94 12.36 30.37
N ALA A 31 -0.29 11.81 29.33
CA ALA A 31 0.08 12.54 28.13
C ALA A 31 -1.13 13.17 27.40
N PHE A 32 -2.34 12.64 27.63
CA PHE A 32 -3.58 13.11 27.01
C PHE A 32 -4.41 14.03 27.93
N ALA A 33 -3.81 14.54 29.01
CA ALA A 33 -4.50 15.45 29.91
C ALA A 33 -4.99 16.73 29.17
N PRO A 34 -6.09 17.35 29.64
CA PRO A 34 -6.76 18.42 28.90
C PRO A 34 -6.06 19.79 28.98
N SER A 35 -4.98 19.92 29.77
CA SER A 35 -4.27 21.19 29.94
C SER A 35 -2.75 21.01 29.94
N GLU A 36 -2.05 22.01 29.41
CA GLU A 36 -0.58 22.05 29.37
C GLU A 36 0.01 22.00 30.79
N VAL A 37 -0.61 22.74 31.72
CA VAL A 37 -0.21 22.80 33.14
C VAL A 37 -0.23 21.42 33.79
N THR A 38 -1.30 20.65 33.56
CA THR A 38 -1.44 19.28 34.09
C THR A 38 -0.36 18.35 33.54
N ILE A 39 -0.06 18.43 32.24
CA ILE A 39 0.99 17.61 31.65
C ILE A 39 2.36 18.01 32.22
N CYS A 40 2.66 19.31 32.28
CA CYS A 40 3.90 19.82 32.86
C CYS A 40 4.08 19.33 34.31
N PHE A 41 3.05 19.40 35.14
CA PHE A 41 3.05 18.84 36.50
C PHE A 41 3.46 17.36 36.51
N HIS A 42 2.86 16.54 35.65
CA HIS A 42 3.18 15.12 35.59
C HIS A 42 4.58 14.84 35.01
N VAL A 43 5.06 15.65 34.08
CA VAL A 43 6.44 15.57 33.59
C VAL A 43 7.41 15.85 34.74
N LEU A 44 7.18 16.90 35.53
CA LEU A 44 8.03 17.23 36.69
C LEU A 44 8.11 16.06 37.68
N HIS A 45 7.00 15.34 37.91
CA HIS A 45 6.98 14.15 38.76
C HIS A 45 7.61 12.89 38.15
N CYS A 46 7.71 12.82 36.82
CA CYS A 46 8.45 11.76 36.14
C CYS A 46 9.96 11.96 36.26
N LEU A 47 10.42 13.18 36.52
CA LEU A 47 11.83 13.52 36.61
C LEU A 47 12.37 13.29 38.03
N LYS A 48 13.64 12.92 38.12
CA LYS A 48 14.41 12.86 39.37
C LYS A 48 14.81 14.29 39.77
N TYR A 49 13.81 15.04 40.20
CA TYR A 49 13.88 16.43 40.61
C TYR A 49 13.05 16.57 41.88
N ASP A 50 13.51 17.39 42.83
CA ASP A 50 12.91 17.52 44.16
C ASP A 50 11.66 18.42 44.12
N PHE A 51 10.72 18.07 43.24
CA PHE A 51 9.41 18.71 43.16
C PHE A 51 8.53 18.15 44.28
N GLN A 52 8.60 18.78 45.45
CA GLN A 52 7.95 18.32 46.69
C GLN A 52 6.46 18.65 46.78
N HIS A 53 5.85 19.18 45.71
CA HIS A 53 4.45 19.58 45.72
C HIS A 53 3.55 18.39 45.33
N GLY A 54 2.61 18.02 46.22
CA GLY A 54 1.51 17.10 45.89
C GLY A 54 0.37 17.82 45.17
N MET A 55 -0.54 17.08 44.53
CA MET A 55 -1.75 17.71 43.99
C MET A 55 -2.68 18.20 45.11
N PRO A 56 -3.24 19.43 45.01
CA PRO A 56 -3.08 20.38 43.90
C PRO A 56 -1.89 21.34 44.11
N ALA A 57 -0.92 21.33 43.19
CA ALA A 57 0.09 22.38 43.06
C ALA A 57 -0.51 23.58 42.30
N THR A 58 -0.11 24.79 42.67
CA THR A 58 -0.50 26.03 41.99
C THR A 58 0.23 26.16 40.65
N GLU A 59 -0.37 26.89 39.70
CA GLU A 59 0.25 27.16 38.39
C GLU A 59 1.61 27.84 38.52
N GLN A 60 1.78 28.72 39.52
CA GLN A 60 3.07 29.36 39.83
C GLN A 60 4.14 28.37 40.29
N GLU A 61 3.79 27.39 41.13
CA GLU A 61 4.73 26.34 41.56
C GLU A 61 5.16 25.47 40.38
N ILE A 62 4.24 25.16 39.46
CA ILE A 62 4.53 24.37 38.25
C ILE A 62 5.39 25.18 37.27
N ASP A 63 5.10 26.47 37.06
CA ASP A 63 5.95 27.38 36.27
C ASP A 63 7.38 27.42 36.84
N GLN A 64 7.52 27.62 38.16
CA GLN A 64 8.82 27.61 38.80
C GLN A 64 9.57 26.30 38.56
N GLY A 65 8.91 25.14 38.73
CA GLY A 65 9.50 23.83 38.42
C GLY A 65 9.94 23.71 36.96
N CYS A 66 9.12 24.18 36.01
CA CYS A 66 9.46 24.20 34.59
C CYS A 66 10.69 25.09 34.30
N GLN A 67 10.82 26.24 34.95
CA GLN A 67 11.97 27.14 34.82
C GLN A 67 13.26 26.53 35.39
N GLU A 68 13.16 25.80 36.50
CA GLU A 68 14.29 25.10 37.11
C GLU A 68 14.77 23.94 36.23
N ILE A 69 13.84 23.12 35.73
CA ILE A 69 14.15 22.04 34.78
C ILE A 69 14.69 22.57 33.46
N LYS A 70 14.20 23.71 32.97
CA LYS A 70 14.76 24.36 31.78
C LYS A 70 16.26 24.61 31.91
N LYS A 71 16.73 25.10 33.07
CA LYS A 71 18.17 25.32 33.30
C LYS A 71 18.97 24.02 33.24
N VAL A 72 18.43 22.93 33.81
CA VAL A 72 19.06 21.60 33.75
C VAL A 72 19.08 21.09 32.30
N PHE A 73 17.98 21.25 31.57
CA PHE A 73 17.89 20.86 30.17
C PHE A 73 18.90 21.62 29.29
N GLU A 74 19.02 22.93 29.47
CA GLU A 74 20.00 23.77 28.76
C GLU A 74 21.45 23.37 29.09
N GLN A 75 21.74 22.96 30.33
CA GLN A 75 23.06 22.45 30.70
C GLN A 75 23.40 21.12 30.01
N VAL A 76 22.41 20.23 29.86
CA VAL A 76 22.60 18.90 29.26
C VAL A 76 22.59 18.94 27.74
N PHE A 77 21.63 19.64 27.13
CA PHE A 77 21.38 19.62 25.67
C PHE A 77 21.77 20.94 24.96
N GLY A 78 22.11 21.99 25.69
CA GLY A 78 22.71 23.23 25.15
C GLY A 78 21.74 24.23 24.52
N ARG A 79 20.51 23.85 24.14
CA ARG A 79 19.53 24.75 23.51
C ARG A 79 18.13 24.54 24.06
N TRP A 80 17.43 25.65 24.29
CA TRP A 80 16.00 25.72 24.56
C TRP A 80 15.33 26.66 23.57
N GLU A 81 14.38 26.14 22.79
CA GLU A 81 13.67 26.93 21.80
C GLU A 81 12.60 27.80 22.47
N GLY A 82 12.78 29.12 22.43
CA GLY A 82 11.81 30.08 22.95
C GLY A 82 10.73 30.49 21.95
N ASN A 83 10.94 30.23 20.66
CA ASN A 83 10.03 30.64 19.59
C ASN A 83 9.31 29.42 19.01
N LEU A 84 7.99 29.35 19.23
CA LEU A 84 7.14 28.37 18.54
C LEU A 84 6.65 28.97 17.23
N LEU A 85 6.82 28.24 16.13
CA LEU A 85 6.32 28.64 14.81
C LEU A 85 4.81 28.93 14.89
N GLY A 86 4.42 30.17 14.57
CA GLY A 86 3.02 30.60 14.53
C GLY A 86 2.42 31.12 15.84
N THR A 87 3.19 31.17 16.94
CA THR A 87 2.72 31.74 18.22
C THR A 87 3.57 32.94 18.61
N ALA A 88 2.98 34.14 18.66
CA ALA A 88 3.71 35.39 18.92
C ALA A 88 4.24 35.50 20.37
N SER A 89 3.66 34.76 21.32
CA SER A 89 4.08 34.72 22.73
C SER A 89 3.66 33.40 23.38
N PRO A 90 4.43 32.31 23.19
CA PRO A 90 4.07 31.00 23.74
C PRO A 90 4.21 30.98 25.27
N SER A 91 3.27 30.34 25.96
CA SER A 91 3.34 30.15 27.41
C SER A 91 4.59 29.35 27.81
N ILE A 92 5.03 29.46 29.07
CA ILE A 92 6.14 28.63 29.58
C ILE A 92 5.83 27.13 29.44
N PHE A 93 4.58 26.72 29.65
CA PHE A 93 4.14 25.34 29.53
C PHE A 93 4.19 24.86 28.07
N GLN A 94 3.81 25.71 27.11
CA GLN A 94 3.95 25.42 25.67
C GLN A 94 5.40 25.23 25.28
N GLN A 95 6.27 26.15 25.69
CA GLN A 95 7.70 26.04 25.44
C GLN A 95 8.26 24.77 26.07
N PHE A 96 7.84 24.44 27.29
CA PHE A 96 8.26 23.24 28.00
C PHE A 96 7.88 21.96 27.24
N LEU A 97 6.60 21.79 26.88
CA LEU A 97 6.14 20.62 26.14
C LEU A 97 6.76 20.52 24.74
N PHE A 98 6.95 21.65 24.06
CA PHE A 98 7.64 21.66 22.77
C PHE A 98 9.11 21.24 22.88
N ASN A 99 9.84 21.71 23.89
CA ASN A 99 11.26 21.38 24.03
C ASN A 99 11.49 19.93 24.44
N PHE A 100 10.58 19.29 25.18
CA PHE A 100 10.71 17.86 25.51
C PHE A 100 10.14 16.95 24.42
N PHE A 101 8.95 17.26 23.88
CA PHE A 101 8.19 16.35 23.02
C PHE A 101 8.04 16.83 21.58
N SER A 102 8.45 18.07 21.26
CA SER A 102 8.14 18.73 19.99
C SER A 102 6.65 18.87 19.72
N TRP A 103 5.85 18.98 20.79
CA TRP A 103 4.42 19.18 20.69
C TRP A 103 4.07 20.63 20.39
N ASP A 104 3.31 20.83 19.32
CA ASP A 104 2.77 22.13 18.91
C ASP A 104 1.31 22.34 19.31
N SER A 105 0.69 21.31 19.87
CA SER A 105 -0.67 21.27 20.37
C SER A 105 -0.82 20.12 21.39
N LEU A 106 -1.92 20.11 22.16
CA LEU A 106 -2.15 19.09 23.18
C LEU A 106 -2.59 17.75 22.57
N PRO A 107 -1.94 16.61 22.92
CA PRO A 107 -2.37 15.29 22.47
C PRO A 107 -3.83 14.99 22.81
N GLY A 108 -4.31 15.40 23.99
CA GLY A 108 -5.70 15.20 24.41
C GLY A 108 -6.72 15.89 23.49
N ARG A 109 -6.36 17.04 22.90
CA ARG A 109 -7.23 17.76 21.95
C ARG A 109 -7.33 17.02 20.62
N GLU A 110 -6.21 16.54 20.10
CA GLU A 110 -6.21 15.75 18.85
C GLU A 110 -6.85 14.38 19.06
N LEU A 111 -6.65 13.75 20.22
CA LEU A 111 -7.32 12.51 20.59
C LEU A 111 -8.84 12.69 20.59
N ALA A 112 -9.37 13.74 21.22
CA ALA A 112 -10.81 13.99 21.25
C ALA A 112 -11.41 14.18 19.85
N LYS A 113 -10.73 14.90 18.96
CA LYS A 113 -11.16 15.07 17.56
C LYS A 113 -11.18 13.74 16.80
N LEU A 114 -10.10 12.95 16.92
CA LEU A 114 -10.00 11.64 16.28
C LEU A 114 -11.10 10.70 16.81
N GLU A 115 -11.29 10.67 18.13
CA GLU A 115 -12.30 9.85 18.78
C GLU A 115 -13.71 10.19 18.31
N GLU A 116 -14.04 11.48 18.19
CA GLU A 116 -15.33 11.93 17.67
C GLU A 116 -15.59 11.44 16.25
N ILE A 117 -14.63 11.66 15.33
CA ILE A 117 -14.77 11.28 13.93
C ILE A 117 -14.86 9.76 13.77
N VAL A 118 -14.00 9.01 14.47
CA VAL A 118 -13.99 7.53 14.44
C VAL A 118 -15.29 6.95 15.02
N LYS A 119 -15.87 7.58 16.05
CA LYS A 119 -17.19 7.19 16.60
C LYS A 119 -18.33 7.46 15.61
N GLN A 120 -18.27 8.56 14.86
CA GLN A 120 -19.25 8.83 13.79
C GLN A 120 -19.21 7.76 12.70
N ASP A 121 -18.00 7.33 12.30
CA ASP A 121 -17.83 6.24 11.33
C ASP A 121 -18.37 4.91 11.84
N LEU A 122 -18.09 4.59 13.10
CA LEU A 122 -18.62 3.40 13.75
C LEU A 122 -20.15 3.44 13.77
N SER A 123 -20.76 4.58 14.10
CA SER A 123 -22.21 4.77 14.10
C SER A 123 -22.81 4.62 12.69
N ARG A 124 -22.14 5.16 11.66
CA ARG A 124 -22.53 5.00 10.26
C ARG A 124 -22.54 3.53 9.84
N ARG A 125 -21.52 2.75 10.22
CA ARG A 125 -21.46 1.29 9.95
C ARG A 125 -22.47 0.49 10.78
N GLN A 126 -22.70 0.87 12.03
CA GLN A 126 -23.73 0.25 12.85
C GLN A 126 -25.12 0.41 12.24
N THR A 127 -25.43 1.60 11.68
CA THR A 127 -26.71 1.85 10.99
C THR A 127 -26.91 0.89 9.81
N THR A 128 -25.87 0.68 8.99
CA THR A 128 -25.92 -0.27 7.87
C THR A 128 -26.03 -1.72 8.36
N LEU A 129 -25.31 -2.09 9.43
CA LEU A 129 -25.46 -3.41 10.06
C LEU A 129 -26.88 -3.63 10.54
N ASP A 130 -27.47 -2.65 11.23
CA ASP A 130 -28.82 -2.73 11.75
C ASP A 130 -29.82 -3.00 10.62
N TYR A 131 -29.70 -2.31 9.49
CA TYR A 131 -30.47 -2.60 8.28
C TYR A 131 -30.36 -4.08 7.87
N TYR A 132 -29.14 -4.60 7.72
CA TYR A 132 -28.94 -6.01 7.33
C TYR A 132 -29.48 -6.99 8.37
N THR A 133 -29.35 -6.70 9.67
CA THR A 133 -29.88 -7.58 10.73
C THR A 133 -31.40 -7.66 10.74
N GLN A 134 -32.10 -6.76 10.06
CA GLN A 134 -33.54 -6.82 9.89
C GLN A 134 -33.99 -7.70 8.72
N THR A 135 -33.09 -8.07 7.80
CA THR A 135 -33.42 -8.96 6.68
C THR A 135 -33.72 -10.39 7.17
N ASP A 136 -34.63 -11.08 6.48
CA ASP A 136 -35.05 -12.44 6.85
C ASP A 136 -33.87 -13.42 6.79
N TYR A 137 -33.00 -13.26 5.81
CA TYR A 137 -31.84 -14.12 5.64
C TYR A 137 -30.83 -13.95 6.79
N ILE A 138 -30.42 -12.72 7.13
CA ILE A 138 -29.43 -12.50 8.21
C ILE A 138 -30.00 -12.91 9.58
N LYS A 139 -31.31 -12.74 9.81
CA LYS A 139 -31.99 -13.28 11.00
C LYS A 139 -31.83 -14.80 11.11
N LYS A 140 -32.04 -15.54 10.01
CA LYS A 140 -31.85 -17.00 9.97
C LYS A 140 -30.38 -17.39 10.13
N LEU A 141 -29.46 -16.74 9.41
CA LEU A 141 -28.02 -16.95 9.53
C LEU A 141 -27.55 -16.85 10.99
N LYS A 142 -28.00 -15.84 11.74
CA LYS A 142 -27.65 -15.67 13.16
C LYS A 142 -28.25 -16.73 14.07
N ALA A 143 -29.44 -17.24 13.77
CA ALA A 143 -30.15 -18.21 14.60
C ALA A 143 -29.68 -19.64 14.39
N SER A 144 -29.39 -20.04 13.14
CA SER A 144 -29.12 -21.44 12.75
C SER A 144 -27.82 -21.65 11.99
N GLY A 145 -27.10 -20.60 11.59
CA GLY A 145 -25.88 -20.72 10.79
C GLY A 145 -26.14 -21.07 9.32
N ASP A 146 -27.33 -20.78 8.81
CA ASP A 146 -27.75 -21.12 7.44
C ASP A 146 -26.84 -20.48 6.39
N LYS A 147 -26.34 -21.29 5.46
CA LYS A 147 -25.60 -20.81 4.30
C LYS A 147 -26.55 -20.17 3.28
N PRO A 148 -26.10 -19.14 2.53
CA PRO A 148 -26.95 -18.50 1.53
C PRO A 148 -27.35 -19.50 0.42
N SER A 149 -28.64 -19.61 0.15
CA SER A 149 -29.20 -20.58 -0.80
C SER A 149 -29.42 -20.04 -2.22
N ASP A 150 -29.57 -18.73 -2.36
CA ASP A 150 -29.82 -18.05 -3.63
C ASP A 150 -28.91 -16.83 -3.81
N HIS A 151 -28.98 -16.21 -5.00
CA HIS A 151 -28.11 -15.09 -5.36
C HIS A 151 -28.35 -13.84 -4.49
N GLN A 152 -29.60 -13.55 -4.13
CA GLN A 152 -29.94 -12.39 -3.30
C GLN A 152 -29.38 -12.56 -1.89
N GLN A 153 -29.53 -13.75 -1.30
CA GLN A 153 -28.95 -14.07 0.01
C GLN A 153 -27.41 -13.99 -0.02
N LYS A 154 -26.76 -14.38 -1.11
CA LYS A 154 -25.29 -14.23 -1.26
C LYS A 154 -24.87 -12.76 -1.26
N ILE A 155 -25.63 -11.89 -1.92
CA ILE A 155 -25.40 -10.45 -1.91
C ILE A 155 -25.54 -9.91 -0.47
N GLU A 156 -26.67 -10.18 0.18
CA GLU A 156 -26.92 -9.74 1.56
C GLU A 156 -25.84 -10.24 2.52
N HIS A 157 -25.46 -11.51 2.42
CA HIS A 157 -24.38 -12.11 3.20
C HIS A 157 -23.06 -11.35 3.03
N SER A 158 -22.64 -11.13 1.78
CA SER A 158 -21.35 -10.50 1.47
C SER A 158 -21.25 -9.08 2.03
N PHE A 159 -22.27 -8.25 1.79
CA PHE A 159 -22.29 -6.89 2.29
C PHE A 159 -22.42 -6.83 3.82
N TYR A 160 -23.15 -7.76 4.43
CA TYR A 160 -23.19 -7.88 5.89
C TYR A 160 -21.78 -8.20 6.46
N VAL A 161 -21.05 -9.15 5.86
CA VAL A 161 -19.68 -9.48 6.26
C VAL A 161 -18.72 -8.30 6.09
N LYS A 162 -18.76 -7.59 4.95
CA LYS A 162 -17.96 -6.37 4.73
C LYS A 162 -18.15 -5.34 5.84
N ASN A 163 -19.39 -5.12 6.28
CA ASN A 163 -19.68 -4.20 7.38
C ASN A 163 -19.14 -4.69 8.73
N LEU A 164 -19.16 -5.99 9.01
CA LEU A 164 -18.59 -6.56 10.24
C LEU A 164 -17.06 -6.40 10.27
N GLU A 165 -16.40 -6.71 9.16
CA GLU A 165 -14.94 -6.58 9.02
C GLU A 165 -14.51 -5.12 9.19
N GLU A 166 -15.24 -4.20 8.55
CA GLU A 166 -14.97 -2.78 8.66
C GLU A 166 -15.23 -2.23 10.07
N THR A 167 -16.31 -2.66 10.72
CA THR A 167 -16.60 -2.31 12.12
C THR A 167 -15.48 -2.79 13.05
N THR A 168 -14.91 -3.96 12.77
CA THR A 168 -13.75 -4.48 13.50
C THR A 168 -12.52 -3.60 13.30
N LYS A 169 -12.24 -3.16 12.08
CA LYS A 169 -11.13 -2.22 11.78
C LYS A 169 -11.32 -0.88 12.50
N ILE A 170 -12.51 -0.29 12.44
CA ILE A 170 -12.85 0.97 13.11
C ILE A 170 -12.69 0.83 14.63
N THR A 171 -13.23 -0.25 15.21
CA THR A 171 -13.15 -0.52 16.65
C THR A 171 -11.70 -0.76 17.09
N SER A 172 -10.91 -1.52 16.32
CA SER A 172 -9.50 -1.75 16.60
C SER A 172 -8.71 -0.43 16.60
N HIS A 173 -8.95 0.42 15.61
CA HIS A 173 -8.34 1.75 15.55
C HIS A 173 -8.77 2.63 16.74
N LEU A 174 -10.05 2.61 17.10
CA LEU A 174 -10.60 3.33 18.24
C LEU A 174 -9.95 2.89 19.57
N LEU A 175 -9.70 1.59 19.75
CA LEU A 175 -9.16 1.03 20.99
C LEU A 175 -7.63 1.17 21.08
N HIS A 176 -6.91 1.04 19.96
CA HIS A 176 -5.45 0.87 19.97
C HIS A 176 -4.69 1.85 19.09
N GLY A 177 -5.34 2.47 18.09
CA GLY A 177 -4.68 3.32 17.09
C GLY A 177 -4.75 4.82 17.38
N ILE A 178 -5.89 5.34 17.86
CA ILE A 178 -6.13 6.79 17.97
C ILE A 178 -5.16 7.53 18.91
N LYS A 179 -4.69 6.88 19.99
CA LYS A 179 -3.74 7.48 20.95
C LYS A 179 -2.37 7.68 20.32
N THR A 180 -1.85 6.65 19.66
CA THR A 180 -0.60 6.73 18.89
C THR A 180 -0.70 7.80 17.82
N ARG A 181 -1.81 7.80 17.07
CA ARG A 181 -2.03 8.79 16.01
C ARG A 181 -2.12 10.23 16.55
N ALA A 182 -2.79 10.45 17.68
CA ALA A 182 -2.85 11.76 18.31
C ALA A 182 -1.45 12.28 18.69
N LEU A 183 -0.58 11.41 19.20
CA LEU A 183 0.82 11.76 19.51
C LEU A 183 1.62 12.11 18.24
N GLU A 184 1.45 11.37 17.15
CA GLU A 184 2.07 11.69 15.85
C GLU A 184 1.62 13.05 15.32
N LYS A 185 0.32 13.35 15.38
CA LYS A 185 -0.24 14.61 14.86
C LYS A 185 0.31 15.85 15.57
N VAL A 186 0.55 15.77 16.87
CA VAL A 186 1.08 16.91 17.64
C VAL A 186 2.59 17.06 17.51
N SER A 187 3.31 16.04 17.03
CA SER A 187 4.77 16.00 17.02
C SER A 187 5.36 16.65 15.76
N GLY A 188 5.49 17.97 15.75
CA GLY A 188 6.40 18.76 14.90
C GLY A 188 6.28 18.69 13.35
N PRO A 189 6.92 19.63 12.62
CA PRO A 189 6.74 19.81 11.18
C PRO A 189 7.27 18.68 10.28
N LEU A 190 8.16 17.81 10.78
CA LEU A 190 8.66 16.66 10.01
C LEU A 190 7.53 15.70 9.60
N PHE A 191 6.43 15.62 10.37
CA PHE A 191 5.26 14.79 10.06
C PHE A 191 4.09 15.58 9.43
N ARG A 192 4.16 16.91 9.37
CA ARG A 192 3.08 17.76 8.81
C ARG A 192 3.11 17.90 7.28
N ASN A 193 4.24 17.61 6.62
CA ASN A 193 4.44 17.95 5.21
C ASN A 193 3.66 17.10 4.18
N HIS A 194 2.78 16.20 4.62
CA HIS A 194 1.99 15.34 3.74
C HIS A 194 0.50 15.39 4.11
N SER A 195 -0.11 16.58 4.05
CA SER A 195 -1.51 16.83 4.45
C SER A 195 -2.54 15.91 3.78
N PHE A 196 -2.28 15.41 2.57
CA PHE A 196 -3.18 14.48 1.87
C PHE A 196 -3.13 13.06 2.44
N PHE A 197 -1.95 12.60 2.89
CA PHE A 197 -1.79 11.28 3.50
C PHE A 197 -2.24 11.28 4.98
N ASN A 198 -2.23 12.44 5.63
CA ASN A 198 -2.62 12.57 7.04
C ASN A 198 -4.07 12.16 7.32
N SER A 199 -5.01 12.40 6.39
CA SER A 199 -6.41 11.98 6.56
C SER A 199 -6.60 10.46 6.51
N PHE A 200 -5.79 9.75 5.73
CA PHE A 200 -5.85 8.29 5.68
C PHE A 200 -5.35 7.66 6.98
N TYR A 201 -4.25 8.16 7.55
CA TYR A 201 -3.74 7.66 8.83
C TYR A 201 -4.64 8.01 10.02
N ASP A 202 -5.41 9.11 9.93
CA ASP A 202 -6.41 9.45 10.94
C ASP A 202 -7.53 8.40 10.99
N ARG A 203 -7.89 7.82 9.83
CA ARG A 203 -9.01 6.88 9.65
C ARG A 203 -8.60 5.75 8.66
N PRO A 204 -7.76 4.78 9.09
CA PRO A 204 -7.11 3.80 8.21
C PRO A 204 -8.05 2.65 7.79
N TYR A 205 -9.21 2.99 7.25
CA TYR A 205 -10.28 2.09 6.86
C TYR A 205 -11.18 2.73 5.79
N LEU A 206 -11.96 1.90 5.08
CA LEU A 206 -12.68 2.28 3.85
C LEU A 206 -13.87 3.24 4.08
N THR A 207 -14.47 3.21 5.27
CA THR A 207 -15.61 4.09 5.63
C THR A 207 -15.25 5.57 5.54
N SER A 208 -13.96 5.89 5.69
CA SER A 208 -13.46 7.25 5.66
C SER A 208 -13.51 7.91 4.28
N PHE A 209 -13.54 7.10 3.21
CA PHE A 209 -13.57 7.57 1.84
C PHE A 209 -14.95 8.14 1.47
N GLU A 210 -14.93 9.15 0.59
CA GLU A 210 -16.13 9.68 -0.05
C GLU A 210 -16.84 8.56 -0.83
N ASP A 211 -18.18 8.56 -0.83
CA ASP A 211 -19.02 7.54 -1.49
C ASP A 211 -18.81 6.07 -1.06
N SER A 212 -18.11 5.82 0.06
CA SER A 212 -17.87 4.46 0.58
C SER A 212 -19.14 3.65 0.82
N ASP A 213 -20.30 4.28 0.98
CA ASP A 213 -21.58 3.58 1.13
C ASP A 213 -21.91 2.62 -0.01
N LYS A 214 -21.41 2.87 -1.23
CA LYS A 214 -21.60 1.96 -2.37
C LYS A 214 -20.96 0.58 -2.13
N TYR A 215 -19.87 0.54 -1.36
CA TYR A 215 -19.17 -0.70 -0.98
C TYR A 215 -19.86 -1.45 0.17
N PHE A 216 -20.56 -0.72 1.04
CA PHE A 216 -21.17 -1.27 2.26
C PHE A 216 -22.67 -1.51 2.15
N HIS A 217 -23.33 -1.03 1.10
CA HIS A 217 -24.77 -1.18 0.92
C HIS A 217 -25.11 -1.71 -0.47
N HIS A 218 -25.65 -2.92 -0.52
CA HIS A 218 -25.88 -3.64 -1.78
C HIS A 218 -26.86 -2.94 -2.73
N GLU A 219 -27.86 -2.22 -2.20
CA GLU A 219 -28.77 -1.42 -3.05
C GLU A 219 -28.07 -0.23 -3.72
N LYS A 220 -26.89 0.17 -3.22
CA LYS A 220 -26.08 1.28 -3.73
C LYS A 220 -24.91 0.81 -4.60
N ILE A 221 -24.88 -0.46 -5.03
CA ILE A 221 -23.85 -0.97 -5.95
C ILE A 221 -23.69 0.00 -7.12
N ASP A 222 -22.45 0.44 -7.34
CA ASP A 222 -22.12 1.32 -8.44
C ASP A 222 -22.32 0.59 -9.77
N LYS A 223 -23.02 1.24 -10.71
CA LYS A 223 -23.32 0.69 -12.04
C LYS A 223 -22.72 1.55 -13.16
N VAL A 224 -22.07 2.66 -12.83
CA VAL A 224 -21.69 3.70 -13.79
C VAL A 224 -20.21 4.08 -13.73
N SER A 225 -19.58 4.12 -12.55
CA SER A 225 -18.23 4.69 -12.40
C SER A 225 -17.20 4.02 -13.30
N HIS A 226 -17.24 2.70 -13.43
CA HIS A 226 -16.32 1.95 -14.30
C HIS A 226 -16.58 2.17 -15.81
N ARG A 227 -17.81 2.56 -16.20
CA ARG A 227 -18.13 2.97 -17.58
C ARG A 227 -17.50 4.31 -17.92
N THR A 228 -17.50 5.22 -16.96
CA THR A 228 -16.97 6.58 -17.12
C THR A 228 -15.46 6.68 -16.86
N PHE A 229 -14.79 5.56 -16.58
CA PHE A 229 -13.36 5.52 -16.24
C PHE A 229 -12.44 6.23 -17.26
N PHE A 230 -12.82 6.21 -18.55
CA PHE A 230 -12.03 6.79 -19.63
C PHE A 230 -12.31 8.28 -19.88
N LEU A 231 -13.20 8.88 -19.09
CA LEU A 231 -13.47 10.31 -19.13
C LEU A 231 -12.65 11.03 -18.07
N ASP A 232 -12.40 12.33 -18.27
CA ASP A 232 -11.92 13.17 -17.18
C ASP A 232 -12.95 13.25 -16.04
N TYR A 233 -12.48 13.57 -14.84
CA TYR A 233 -13.30 13.55 -13.62
C TYR A 233 -14.53 14.46 -13.72
N ASP A 234 -14.38 15.66 -14.28
CA ASP A 234 -15.47 16.62 -14.38
C ASP A 234 -16.56 16.15 -15.36
N ALA A 235 -16.16 15.58 -16.49
CA ALA A 235 -17.07 14.97 -17.45
C ALA A 235 -17.78 13.75 -16.86
N ALA A 236 -17.04 12.86 -16.19
CA ALA A 236 -17.60 11.68 -15.53
C ALA A 236 -18.65 12.09 -14.48
N LYS A 237 -18.32 13.08 -13.63
CA LYS A 237 -19.21 13.62 -12.61
C LYS A 237 -20.46 14.26 -13.19
N ALA A 238 -20.33 14.98 -14.31
CA ALA A 238 -21.46 15.64 -14.98
C ALA A 238 -22.47 14.63 -15.55
N ILE A 239 -21.99 13.54 -16.17
CA ILE A 239 -22.88 12.60 -16.86
C ILE A 239 -23.37 11.44 -15.98
N SER A 240 -22.62 11.05 -14.94
CA SER A 240 -22.96 9.87 -14.12
C SER A 240 -24.40 9.85 -13.56
N PRO A 241 -24.97 10.98 -13.08
CA PRO A 241 -26.36 11.02 -12.62
C PRO A 241 -27.38 10.67 -13.71
N LEU A 242 -27.05 10.93 -14.99
CA LEU A 242 -27.93 10.64 -16.13
C LEU A 242 -28.13 9.15 -16.33
N TYR A 243 -27.18 8.29 -15.92
CA TYR A 243 -27.29 6.85 -16.15
C TYR A 243 -28.54 6.23 -15.50
N ALA A 244 -28.91 6.72 -14.31
CA ALA A 244 -30.10 6.26 -13.61
C ALA A 244 -31.39 6.99 -14.06
N ALA A 245 -31.29 8.25 -14.48
CA ALA A 245 -32.43 9.10 -14.80
C ALA A 245 -32.85 9.03 -16.28
N GLU A 246 -31.90 9.12 -17.20
CA GLU A 246 -32.07 9.27 -18.66
C GLU A 246 -30.91 8.53 -19.37
N LYS A 247 -30.97 7.19 -19.39
CA LYS A 247 -29.86 6.35 -19.83
C LYS A 247 -29.48 6.52 -21.31
N ASP A 248 -30.46 6.84 -22.14
CA ASP A 248 -30.26 7.24 -23.54
C ASP A 248 -29.44 8.53 -23.65
N LYS A 249 -29.77 9.55 -22.85
CA LYS A 249 -29.02 10.80 -22.79
C LYS A 249 -27.61 10.60 -22.22
N PHE A 250 -27.46 9.76 -21.21
CA PHE A 250 -26.14 9.34 -20.71
C PHE A 250 -25.26 8.83 -21.86
N TYR A 251 -25.76 7.91 -22.68
CA TYR A 251 -24.98 7.35 -23.78
C TYR A 251 -24.78 8.32 -24.94
N ALA A 252 -25.74 9.20 -25.22
CA ALA A 252 -25.57 10.27 -26.18
C ALA A 252 -24.41 11.20 -25.78
N GLU A 253 -24.32 11.59 -24.50
CA GLU A 253 -23.23 12.42 -23.98
C GLU A 253 -21.90 11.65 -23.89
N TYR A 254 -21.92 10.40 -23.43
CA TYR A 254 -20.74 9.54 -23.36
C TYR A 254 -20.12 9.33 -24.74
N PHE A 255 -20.90 8.86 -25.72
CA PHE A 255 -20.40 8.61 -27.08
C PHE A 255 -20.14 9.89 -27.87
N GLY A 256 -20.69 11.04 -27.44
CA GLY A 256 -20.29 12.35 -27.93
C GLY A 256 -18.86 12.74 -27.53
N LYS A 257 -18.33 12.17 -26.43
CA LYS A 257 -16.96 12.38 -25.95
C LYS A 257 -16.01 11.25 -26.36
N ILE A 258 -16.46 10.00 -26.25
CA ILE A 258 -15.72 8.80 -26.62
C ILE A 258 -16.54 8.02 -27.65
N PRO A 259 -16.39 8.30 -28.96
CA PRO A 259 -17.12 7.58 -29.99
C PRO A 259 -16.85 6.06 -29.95
N PRO A 260 -17.76 5.22 -30.45
CA PRO A 260 -17.56 3.76 -30.47
C PRO A 260 -16.24 3.32 -31.14
N THR A 261 -15.78 4.04 -32.17
CA THR A 261 -14.47 3.78 -32.81
C THR A 261 -13.31 3.93 -31.85
N ASP A 262 -13.39 4.87 -30.92
CA ASP A 262 -12.36 5.07 -29.89
C ASP A 262 -12.45 3.99 -28.81
N VAL A 263 -13.66 3.55 -28.46
CA VAL A 263 -13.85 2.37 -27.58
C VAL A 263 -13.17 1.14 -28.18
N PHE A 264 -13.35 0.87 -29.47
CA PHE A 264 -12.70 -0.26 -30.15
C PHE A 264 -11.18 -0.12 -30.17
N ARG A 265 -10.68 1.10 -30.45
CA ARG A 265 -9.24 1.41 -30.39
C ARG A 265 -8.67 1.12 -29.00
N TYR A 266 -9.37 1.49 -27.93
CA TYR A 266 -8.93 1.20 -26.57
C TYR A 266 -9.00 -0.28 -26.23
N CYS A 267 -10.02 -1.01 -26.68
CA CYS A 267 -10.06 -2.47 -26.53
C CYS A 267 -8.84 -3.12 -27.19
N HIS A 268 -8.52 -2.75 -28.45
CA HIS A 268 -7.33 -3.25 -29.12
C HIS A 268 -6.03 -2.90 -28.38
N TYR A 269 -5.92 -1.67 -27.88
CA TYR A 269 -4.76 -1.23 -27.10
C TYR A 269 -4.54 -2.10 -25.86
N TYR A 270 -5.58 -2.38 -25.07
CA TYR A 270 -5.45 -3.21 -23.86
C TYR A 270 -5.24 -4.68 -24.18
N MET A 271 -5.77 -5.19 -25.28
CA MET A 271 -5.46 -6.55 -25.75
C MET A 271 -3.99 -6.68 -26.18
N ASP A 272 -3.45 -5.67 -26.87
CA ASP A 272 -2.04 -5.62 -27.29
C ASP A 272 -1.09 -5.55 -26.08
N LYS A 273 -1.43 -4.74 -25.08
CA LYS A 273 -0.71 -4.60 -23.81
C LYS A 273 -0.42 -5.92 -23.10
N VAL A 274 -1.30 -6.91 -23.24
CA VAL A 274 -1.16 -8.23 -22.61
C VAL A 274 -0.93 -9.34 -23.63
N SER A 275 -0.67 -9.01 -24.89
CA SER A 275 -0.33 -9.98 -25.93
C SER A 275 0.98 -10.69 -25.59
N PRO A 276 1.11 -12.00 -25.87
CA PRO A 276 0.15 -12.89 -26.53
C PRO A 276 -0.88 -13.59 -25.62
N LEU A 277 -1.03 -13.18 -24.35
CA LEU A 277 -1.90 -13.88 -23.39
C LEU A 277 -3.38 -13.88 -23.78
N LEU A 278 -3.82 -12.90 -24.60
CA LEU A 278 -5.18 -12.75 -25.11
C LEU A 278 -5.31 -12.92 -26.64
N ASP A 279 -4.28 -13.45 -27.32
CA ASP A 279 -4.28 -13.50 -28.78
C ASP A 279 -5.39 -14.38 -29.36
N ASN A 280 -5.80 -15.42 -28.63
CA ASN A 280 -6.94 -16.26 -28.97
C ASN A 280 -8.29 -15.51 -28.97
N ARG A 281 -8.38 -14.33 -28.33
CA ARG A 281 -9.59 -13.51 -28.30
C ARG A 281 -9.68 -12.49 -29.43
N LYS A 282 -8.60 -12.24 -30.18
CA LYS A 282 -8.56 -11.20 -31.23
C LYS A 282 -9.70 -11.36 -32.24
N GLN A 283 -9.86 -12.56 -32.80
CA GLN A 283 -10.93 -12.85 -33.75
C GLN A 283 -12.33 -12.65 -33.16
N LEU A 284 -12.52 -13.05 -31.90
CA LEU A 284 -13.81 -12.92 -31.22
C LEU A 284 -14.18 -11.45 -30.99
N PHE A 285 -13.21 -10.62 -30.61
CA PHE A 285 -13.43 -9.18 -30.46
C PHE A 285 -13.68 -8.50 -31.81
N THR A 286 -13.02 -8.93 -32.89
CA THR A 286 -13.34 -8.47 -34.25
C THR A 286 -14.82 -8.73 -34.57
N GLU A 287 -15.32 -9.94 -34.32
CA GLU A 287 -16.74 -10.27 -34.55
C GLU A 287 -17.68 -9.42 -33.68
N LEU A 288 -17.33 -9.18 -32.41
CA LEU A 288 -18.09 -8.29 -31.54
C LEU A 288 -18.18 -6.87 -32.10
N PHE A 289 -17.07 -6.31 -32.60
CA PHE A 289 -17.07 -4.96 -33.17
C PHE A 289 -17.92 -4.89 -34.44
N GLU A 290 -17.80 -5.88 -35.33
CA GLU A 290 -18.63 -5.97 -36.53
C GLU A 290 -20.14 -6.04 -36.18
N LEU A 291 -20.52 -6.86 -35.19
CA LEU A 291 -21.91 -6.95 -34.73
C LEU A 291 -22.42 -5.61 -34.17
N PHE A 292 -21.58 -4.88 -33.44
CA PHE A 292 -21.93 -3.58 -32.89
C PHE A 292 -22.11 -2.53 -33.99
N GLU A 293 -21.18 -2.44 -34.94
CA GLU A 293 -21.24 -1.50 -36.07
C GLU A 293 -22.44 -1.77 -36.98
N LEU A 294 -22.73 -3.04 -37.23
CA LEU A 294 -23.91 -3.48 -38.00
C LEU A 294 -25.22 -3.38 -37.21
N LYS A 295 -25.19 -2.85 -35.98
CA LYS A 295 -26.33 -2.68 -35.07
C LYS A 295 -27.09 -3.99 -34.82
N LYS A 296 -26.37 -5.11 -34.82
CA LYS A 296 -26.91 -6.45 -34.52
C LYS A 296 -26.97 -6.64 -33.01
N TRP A 297 -27.75 -5.80 -32.33
CA TRP A 297 -27.77 -5.66 -30.87
C TRP A 297 -27.97 -6.98 -30.12
N TYR A 298 -28.89 -7.84 -30.55
CA TYR A 298 -29.08 -9.14 -29.91
C TYR A 298 -27.88 -10.07 -30.06
N GLY A 299 -27.25 -10.09 -31.24
CA GLY A 299 -26.05 -10.88 -31.48
C GLY A 299 -24.89 -10.36 -30.64
N PHE A 300 -24.67 -9.04 -30.66
CA PHE A 300 -23.65 -8.38 -29.85
C PHE A 300 -23.86 -8.65 -28.36
N TYR A 301 -25.05 -8.40 -27.83
CA TYR A 301 -25.36 -8.55 -26.41
C TYR A 301 -25.18 -10.00 -25.93
N SER A 302 -25.68 -10.97 -26.71
CA SER A 302 -25.52 -12.39 -26.41
C SER A 302 -24.06 -12.82 -26.35
N LEU A 303 -23.29 -12.47 -27.38
CA LEU A 303 -21.86 -12.80 -27.46
C LEU A 303 -21.07 -12.07 -26.37
N GLY A 304 -21.30 -10.77 -26.20
CA GLY A 304 -20.58 -9.91 -25.26
C GLY A 304 -20.80 -10.28 -23.79
N LEU A 305 -22.04 -10.61 -23.40
CA LEU A 305 -22.33 -11.11 -22.04
C LEU A 305 -21.51 -12.36 -21.69
N SER A 306 -21.36 -13.29 -22.65
CA SER A 306 -20.55 -14.49 -22.43
C SER A 306 -19.06 -14.18 -22.29
N GLN A 307 -18.58 -13.11 -22.95
CA GLN A 307 -17.18 -12.71 -22.87
C GLN A 307 -16.78 -12.08 -21.55
N ILE A 308 -17.71 -11.42 -20.84
CA ILE A 308 -17.44 -10.93 -19.49
C ILE A 308 -16.95 -12.07 -18.59
N GLU A 309 -17.70 -13.19 -18.56
CA GLU A 309 -17.27 -14.37 -17.79
C GLU A 309 -16.02 -15.03 -18.36
N GLY A 310 -15.87 -15.05 -19.69
CA GLY A 310 -14.67 -15.56 -20.35
C GLY A 310 -13.40 -14.85 -19.87
N LEU A 311 -13.41 -13.52 -19.84
CA LEU A 311 -12.29 -12.70 -19.38
C LEU A 311 -11.95 -12.96 -17.91
N PHE A 312 -12.95 -13.02 -17.02
CA PHE A 312 -12.72 -13.39 -15.61
C PHE A 312 -12.14 -14.81 -15.46
N SER A 313 -12.55 -15.74 -16.31
CA SER A 313 -12.03 -17.11 -16.29
C SER A 313 -10.55 -17.16 -16.69
N GLU A 314 -10.14 -16.34 -17.65
CA GLU A 314 -8.74 -16.24 -18.07
C GLU A 314 -7.88 -15.51 -17.04
N MET A 315 -8.36 -14.38 -16.50
CA MET A 315 -7.70 -13.67 -15.40
C MET A 315 -7.46 -14.62 -14.22
N MET A 316 -8.46 -15.41 -13.82
CA MET A 316 -8.34 -16.44 -12.79
C MET A 316 -7.28 -17.49 -13.10
N ALA A 317 -7.21 -17.96 -14.35
CA ALA A 317 -6.24 -18.97 -14.75
C ALA A 317 -4.79 -18.45 -14.69
N LYS A 318 -4.57 -17.13 -14.87
CA LYS A 318 -3.25 -16.51 -14.72
C LYS A 318 -2.92 -16.22 -13.26
N ALA A 319 -3.85 -15.65 -12.51
CA ALA A 319 -3.66 -15.27 -11.12
C ALA A 319 -3.53 -16.49 -10.18
N PHE A 320 -4.32 -17.54 -10.44
CA PHE A 320 -4.41 -18.72 -9.56
C PHE A 320 -4.32 -20.01 -10.36
N PRO A 321 -3.15 -20.35 -10.93
CA PRO A 321 -3.01 -21.48 -11.85
C PRO A 321 -3.28 -22.85 -11.22
N LYS A 322 -3.18 -22.95 -9.89
CA LYS A 322 -3.48 -24.15 -9.10
C LYS A 322 -4.96 -24.27 -8.69
N LYS A 323 -5.75 -23.19 -8.82
CA LYS A 323 -7.19 -23.23 -8.56
C LYS A 323 -7.91 -23.48 -9.89
N PRO A 324 -8.82 -24.46 -9.95
CA PRO A 324 -9.62 -24.63 -11.16
C PRO A 324 -10.41 -23.35 -11.41
N SER A 325 -10.45 -22.87 -12.65
CA SER A 325 -11.35 -21.79 -13.08
C SER A 325 -12.84 -22.20 -13.10
N LYS A 326 -13.16 -23.32 -12.43
CA LYS A 326 -14.50 -23.88 -12.29
C LYS A 326 -15.19 -23.14 -11.15
N GLY A 327 -16.20 -22.37 -11.50
CA GLY A 327 -16.99 -21.55 -10.59
C GLY A 327 -17.97 -20.71 -11.38
N SER A 328 -18.97 -20.17 -10.70
CA SER A 328 -19.85 -19.17 -11.32
C SER A 328 -19.11 -17.85 -11.50
N LEU A 329 -19.64 -16.94 -12.32
CA LEU A 329 -19.07 -15.59 -12.48
C LEU A 329 -18.80 -14.91 -11.12
N PRO A 330 -19.74 -14.88 -10.15
CA PRO A 330 -19.48 -14.33 -8.82
C PRO A 330 -18.22 -14.91 -8.14
N ASP A 331 -18.05 -16.23 -8.18
CA ASP A 331 -16.91 -16.90 -7.51
C ASP A 331 -15.57 -16.51 -8.14
N LYS A 332 -15.55 -16.32 -9.47
CA LYS A 332 -14.37 -15.89 -10.23
C LYS A 332 -14.01 -14.44 -9.91
N VAL A 333 -15.01 -13.55 -9.89
CA VAL A 333 -14.82 -12.13 -9.56
C VAL A 333 -14.31 -11.98 -8.13
N HIS A 334 -14.95 -12.65 -7.17
CA HIS A 334 -14.56 -12.62 -5.76
C HIS A 334 -13.10 -13.05 -5.56
N SER A 335 -12.68 -14.13 -6.22
CA SER A 335 -11.32 -14.67 -6.11
C SER A 335 -10.24 -13.71 -6.63
N LEU A 336 -10.56 -12.86 -7.61
CA LEU A 336 -9.62 -11.92 -8.22
C LEU A 336 -9.45 -10.61 -7.44
N ARG A 337 -10.24 -10.37 -6.39
CA ARG A 337 -10.19 -9.11 -5.63
C ARG A 337 -8.79 -8.79 -5.09
N SER A 338 -8.04 -9.79 -4.63
CA SER A 338 -6.69 -9.59 -4.12
C SER A 338 -5.64 -9.29 -5.21
N SER A 339 -5.97 -9.49 -6.48
CA SER A 339 -5.06 -9.27 -7.61
C SER A 339 -5.28 -7.91 -8.30
N TYR A 340 -6.24 -7.11 -7.85
CA TYR A 340 -6.57 -5.82 -8.44
C TYR A 340 -6.83 -4.76 -7.36
N ALA A 341 -6.06 -3.68 -7.38
CA ALA A 341 -6.08 -2.65 -6.33
C ALA A 341 -7.45 -1.97 -6.15
N ASN A 342 -8.20 -1.76 -7.25
CA ASN A 342 -9.51 -1.10 -7.20
C ASN A 342 -10.69 -2.09 -7.14
N ALA A 343 -10.44 -3.36 -6.83
CA ALA A 343 -11.49 -4.38 -6.85
C ALA A 343 -12.68 -4.05 -5.92
N ASP A 344 -12.43 -3.37 -4.81
CA ASP A 344 -13.49 -2.96 -3.90
C ASP A 344 -14.47 -1.97 -4.54
N LEU A 345 -14.01 -1.12 -5.46
CA LEU A 345 -14.86 -0.16 -6.16
C LEU A 345 -15.56 -0.78 -7.37
N ASP A 346 -14.84 -1.61 -8.14
CA ASP A 346 -15.29 -2.00 -9.48
C ASP A 346 -15.98 -3.37 -9.53
N PHE A 347 -15.63 -4.31 -8.64
CA PHE A 347 -16.01 -5.71 -8.83
C PHE A 347 -17.41 -6.04 -8.35
N ASP A 348 -18.02 -5.25 -7.45
CA ASP A 348 -19.39 -5.52 -6.97
C ASP A 348 -20.42 -5.55 -8.12
N TYR A 349 -20.24 -4.68 -9.14
CA TYR A 349 -21.04 -4.69 -10.35
C TYR A 349 -20.98 -6.04 -11.09
N TYR A 350 -19.77 -6.55 -11.33
CA TYR A 350 -19.56 -7.80 -12.05
C TYR A 350 -19.90 -9.04 -11.21
N GLU A 351 -19.70 -8.96 -9.90
CA GLU A 351 -19.95 -10.06 -8.97
C GLU A 351 -21.45 -10.26 -8.69
N TYR A 352 -22.22 -9.16 -8.62
CA TYR A 352 -23.60 -9.23 -8.14
C TYR A 352 -24.64 -8.78 -9.14
N TYR A 353 -24.35 -7.78 -9.98
CA TYR A 353 -25.36 -7.21 -10.89
C TYR A 353 -25.36 -7.87 -12.28
N ILE A 354 -24.20 -8.07 -12.91
CA ILE A 354 -24.10 -8.78 -14.21
C ILE A 354 -24.72 -10.19 -14.20
N PRO A 355 -24.53 -11.03 -13.16
CA PRO A 355 -25.13 -12.36 -13.13
C PRO A 355 -26.66 -12.34 -13.23
N ILE A 356 -27.32 -11.33 -12.63
CA ILE A 356 -28.77 -11.15 -12.72
C ILE A 356 -29.17 -10.85 -14.16
N GLN A 357 -28.49 -9.91 -14.82
CA GLN A 357 -28.74 -9.58 -16.23
C GLN A 357 -28.54 -10.78 -17.14
N ARG A 358 -27.43 -11.50 -16.95
CA ARG A 358 -27.11 -12.70 -17.73
C ARG A 358 -28.16 -13.78 -17.56
N ASN A 359 -28.52 -14.12 -16.31
CA ASN A 359 -29.50 -15.18 -16.04
C ASN A 359 -30.86 -14.83 -16.66
N LYS A 360 -31.30 -13.57 -16.54
CA LYS A 360 -32.54 -13.09 -17.18
C LYS A 360 -32.50 -13.32 -18.69
N PHE A 361 -31.43 -12.90 -19.37
CA PHE A 361 -31.30 -13.06 -20.81
C PHE A 361 -31.21 -14.53 -21.24
N MET A 362 -30.42 -15.35 -20.55
CA MET A 362 -30.25 -16.78 -20.85
C MET A 362 -31.55 -17.58 -20.68
N HIS A 363 -32.42 -17.20 -19.74
CA HIS A 363 -33.70 -17.88 -19.52
C HIS A 363 -34.83 -17.37 -20.43
N ALA A 364 -34.88 -16.06 -20.68
CA ALA A 364 -35.95 -15.47 -21.50
C ALA A 364 -35.66 -15.54 -23.00
N GLY A 365 -34.39 -15.54 -23.42
CA GLY A 365 -33.97 -15.46 -24.82
C GLY A 365 -34.21 -14.10 -25.48
N PHE A 366 -34.79 -13.13 -24.76
CA PHE A 366 -34.99 -11.76 -25.20
C PHE A 366 -34.91 -10.79 -24.00
N ASP A 367 -34.67 -9.50 -24.28
CA ASP A 367 -34.69 -8.46 -23.25
C ASP A 367 -35.07 -7.10 -23.86
N THR A 368 -35.57 -6.19 -23.04
CA THR A 368 -35.90 -4.81 -23.46
C THR A 368 -34.65 -3.92 -23.47
N ASP A 369 -34.70 -2.83 -24.24
CA ASP A 369 -33.62 -1.83 -24.34
C ASP A 369 -32.27 -2.43 -24.73
N ILE A 370 -32.31 -3.41 -25.63
CA ILE A 370 -31.15 -4.21 -26.03
C ILE A 370 -30.02 -3.36 -26.61
N GLU A 371 -30.34 -2.23 -27.24
CA GLU A 371 -29.36 -1.27 -27.74
C GLU A 371 -28.59 -0.61 -26.59
N LEU A 372 -29.30 -0.03 -25.62
CA LEU A 372 -28.66 0.60 -24.44
C LEU A 372 -27.88 -0.43 -23.60
N LYS A 373 -28.37 -1.67 -23.54
CA LYS A 373 -27.63 -2.78 -22.93
C LYS A 373 -26.44 -3.24 -23.77
N SER A 374 -26.46 -3.06 -25.08
CA SER A 374 -25.26 -3.28 -25.91
C SER A 374 -24.21 -2.20 -25.61
N TYR A 375 -24.65 -0.97 -25.36
CA TYR A 375 -23.77 0.09 -24.89
C TYR A 375 -23.17 -0.19 -23.52
N ASP A 376 -23.95 -0.76 -22.60
CA ASP A 376 -23.43 -1.28 -21.34
C ASP A 376 -22.30 -2.28 -21.57
N ILE A 377 -22.58 -3.32 -22.37
CA ILE A 377 -21.66 -4.43 -22.54
C ILE A 377 -20.37 -4.01 -23.26
N ILE A 378 -20.41 -3.12 -24.27
CA ILE A 378 -19.15 -2.67 -24.90
C ILE A 378 -18.28 -1.88 -23.92
N THR A 379 -18.87 -1.03 -23.08
CA THR A 379 -18.12 -0.30 -22.04
C THR A 379 -17.63 -1.24 -20.94
N ASP A 380 -18.40 -2.26 -20.57
CA ASP A 380 -17.99 -3.29 -19.61
C ASP A 380 -16.80 -4.10 -20.13
N LEU A 381 -16.80 -4.48 -21.41
CA LEU A 381 -15.70 -5.22 -22.04
C LEU A 381 -14.42 -4.38 -22.12
N LEU A 382 -14.53 -3.10 -22.50
CA LEU A 382 -13.40 -2.19 -22.48
C LEU A 382 -12.79 -2.09 -21.07
N HIS A 383 -13.63 -1.86 -20.06
CA HIS A 383 -13.17 -1.79 -18.68
C HIS A 383 -12.51 -3.10 -18.21
N LEU A 384 -13.06 -4.26 -18.56
CA LEU A 384 -12.46 -5.55 -18.18
C LEU A 384 -11.11 -5.81 -18.86
N LEU A 385 -10.91 -5.35 -20.10
CA LEU A 385 -9.60 -5.42 -20.75
C LEU A 385 -8.58 -4.52 -20.03
N TYR A 386 -9.00 -3.32 -19.59
CA TYR A 386 -8.16 -2.47 -18.74
C TYR A 386 -7.83 -3.15 -17.40
N VAL A 387 -8.82 -3.74 -16.72
CA VAL A 387 -8.61 -4.50 -15.47
C VAL A 387 -7.62 -5.63 -15.70
N TYR A 388 -7.78 -6.42 -16.77
CA TYR A 388 -6.85 -7.49 -17.12
C TYR A 388 -5.43 -6.94 -17.25
N ALA A 389 -5.26 -5.84 -17.99
CA ALA A 389 -3.99 -5.14 -18.15
C ALA A 389 -3.52 -4.37 -16.90
N SER A 390 -4.24 -4.44 -15.78
CA SER A 390 -3.86 -3.78 -14.51
C SER A 390 -3.72 -4.77 -13.36
N LEU A 391 -3.84 -6.07 -13.63
CA LEU A 391 -3.69 -7.10 -12.61
C LEU A 391 -2.26 -7.15 -12.08
N SER A 392 -2.14 -7.25 -10.76
CA SER A 392 -0.87 -7.48 -10.05
C SER A 392 -0.49 -8.96 -10.09
N VAL A 393 -0.35 -9.49 -11.30
CA VAL A 393 -0.02 -10.90 -11.58
C VAL A 393 1.27 -10.95 -12.39
N PRO A 394 2.31 -11.70 -11.96
CA PRO A 394 3.64 -11.65 -12.59
C PRO A 394 3.65 -11.84 -14.10
N ILE A 395 2.95 -12.85 -14.62
CA ILE A 395 2.92 -13.14 -16.07
C ILE A 395 2.29 -12.01 -16.89
N ILE A 396 1.35 -11.27 -16.29
CA ILE A 396 0.67 -10.15 -16.95
C ILE A 396 1.60 -8.93 -16.97
N GLN A 397 2.23 -8.61 -15.84
CA GLN A 397 3.21 -7.53 -15.75
C GLN A 397 4.41 -7.79 -16.67
N LEU A 398 4.89 -9.04 -16.73
CA LEU A 398 5.95 -9.47 -17.65
C LEU A 398 5.58 -9.25 -19.12
N ALA A 399 4.37 -9.63 -19.53
CA ALA A 399 3.91 -9.38 -20.90
C ALA A 399 3.88 -7.88 -21.24
N GLN A 400 3.49 -7.03 -20.29
CA GLN A 400 3.42 -5.58 -20.51
C GLN A 400 4.79 -4.93 -20.69
N ILE A 401 5.76 -5.27 -19.84
CA ILE A 401 7.10 -4.68 -19.93
C ILE A 401 7.82 -5.12 -21.21
N ILE A 402 7.54 -6.33 -21.70
CA ILE A 402 8.05 -6.84 -22.98
C ILE A 402 7.44 -6.07 -24.15
N LYS A 403 6.12 -5.85 -24.15
CA LYS A 403 5.42 -5.18 -25.26
C LYS A 403 5.63 -3.67 -25.28
N HIS A 404 5.75 -3.05 -24.11
CA HIS A 404 5.89 -1.60 -23.98
C HIS A 404 7.05 -1.26 -23.06
N PRO A 405 8.28 -1.50 -23.53
CA PRO A 405 9.44 -1.28 -22.71
C PRO A 405 9.66 0.21 -22.45
N HIS A 406 9.91 0.55 -21.20
CA HIS A 406 10.14 1.93 -20.77
C HIS A 406 11.60 2.06 -20.32
N PRO A 407 12.48 2.76 -21.07
CA PRO A 407 13.90 2.87 -20.73
C PRO A 407 14.17 3.39 -19.32
N GLN A 408 13.35 4.34 -18.83
CA GLN A 408 13.49 4.87 -17.48
C GLN A 408 13.14 3.87 -16.37
N SER A 409 12.62 2.69 -16.71
CA SER A 409 12.44 1.62 -15.74
C SER A 409 13.70 0.76 -15.57
N TYR A 410 14.74 0.97 -16.38
CA TYR A 410 15.96 0.14 -16.44
C TYR A 410 17.25 0.97 -16.34
N PHE A 411 17.21 2.08 -15.60
CA PHE A 411 18.40 2.93 -15.38
C PHE A 411 19.30 2.43 -14.24
N ASN A 412 18.85 1.45 -13.45
CA ASN A 412 19.56 0.88 -12.31
C ASN A 412 19.22 -0.60 -12.13
N GLU A 413 19.87 -1.26 -11.16
CA GLU A 413 19.72 -2.67 -10.81
C GLU A 413 18.29 -3.07 -10.44
N ASP A 414 17.52 -2.20 -9.80
CA ASP A 414 16.15 -2.50 -9.33
C ASP A 414 15.22 -2.84 -10.49
N GLY A 415 15.34 -2.10 -11.60
CA GLY A 415 14.59 -2.36 -12.82
C GLY A 415 14.84 -3.74 -13.42
N TYR A 416 16.11 -4.16 -13.45
CA TYR A 416 16.50 -5.47 -13.93
C TYR A 416 16.10 -6.58 -12.95
N ASN A 417 16.27 -6.36 -11.64
CA ASN A 417 15.84 -7.31 -10.62
C ASN A 417 14.32 -7.55 -10.66
N LEU A 418 13.51 -6.50 -10.86
CA LEU A 418 12.07 -6.64 -11.07
C LEU A 418 11.77 -7.53 -12.28
N TYR A 419 12.47 -7.34 -13.40
CA TYR A 419 12.32 -8.24 -14.56
C TYR A 419 12.71 -9.69 -14.20
N PHE A 420 13.81 -9.90 -13.49
CA PHE A 420 14.26 -11.25 -13.09
C PHE A 420 13.23 -11.95 -12.19
N ASP A 421 12.68 -11.25 -11.22
CA ASP A 421 11.66 -11.77 -10.30
C ASP A 421 10.37 -12.10 -11.08
N LEU A 422 9.92 -11.20 -11.97
CA LEU A 422 8.76 -11.45 -12.82
C LEU A 422 8.95 -12.69 -13.71
N VAL A 423 10.13 -12.88 -14.27
CA VAL A 423 10.44 -14.09 -15.04
C VAL A 423 10.35 -15.33 -14.18
N GLU A 424 10.99 -15.35 -13.02
CA GLU A 424 11.00 -16.51 -12.11
C GLU A 424 9.57 -16.87 -11.67
N ASP A 425 8.82 -15.89 -11.18
CA ASP A 425 7.46 -16.08 -10.66
C ASP A 425 6.50 -16.54 -11.76
N SER A 426 6.77 -16.16 -13.01
CA SER A 426 5.94 -16.51 -14.16
C SER A 426 6.20 -17.90 -14.73
N LYS A 427 7.32 -18.57 -14.39
CA LYS A 427 7.70 -19.87 -14.98
C LYS A 427 6.63 -20.95 -14.86
N THR A 428 5.82 -20.90 -13.80
CA THR A 428 4.75 -21.87 -13.53
C THR A 428 3.39 -21.44 -14.08
N SER A 429 3.27 -20.23 -14.59
CA SER A 429 2.01 -19.66 -15.06
C SER A 429 1.59 -20.23 -16.42
N PRO A 430 0.29 -20.55 -16.61
CA PRO A 430 -0.27 -20.86 -17.91
C PRO A 430 -0.02 -19.70 -18.88
N GLY A 431 0.61 -19.95 -20.01
CA GLY A 431 0.95 -18.93 -21.01
C GLY A 431 2.40 -18.45 -20.96
N TYR A 432 3.22 -18.87 -19.98
CA TYR A 432 4.66 -18.55 -19.96
C TYR A 432 5.39 -18.97 -21.24
N LYS A 433 5.12 -20.19 -21.73
CA LYS A 433 5.63 -20.67 -23.02
C LYS A 433 5.16 -19.82 -24.21
N GLY A 434 4.01 -19.17 -24.08
CA GLY A 434 3.47 -18.33 -25.14
C GLY A 434 4.22 -17.02 -25.28
N ILE A 435 4.92 -16.56 -24.24
CA ILE A 435 5.66 -15.28 -24.24
C ILE A 435 7.19 -15.48 -24.32
N SER A 436 7.68 -16.73 -24.34
CA SER A 436 9.10 -17.02 -24.21
C SER A 436 9.94 -16.49 -25.37
N ASP A 437 9.38 -16.50 -26.58
CA ASP A 437 10.07 -16.00 -27.77
C ASP A 437 10.19 -14.47 -27.69
N GLU A 438 9.12 -13.78 -27.29
CA GLU A 438 9.17 -12.33 -27.06
C GLU A 438 10.09 -11.94 -25.90
N MET A 439 10.21 -12.78 -24.85
CA MET A 439 11.19 -12.55 -23.78
C MET A 439 12.63 -12.59 -24.31
N ILE A 440 12.96 -13.57 -25.15
CA ILE A 440 14.30 -13.67 -25.76
C ILE A 440 14.58 -12.45 -26.63
N LEU A 441 13.61 -12.03 -27.44
CA LEU A 441 13.74 -10.82 -28.27
C LEU A 441 13.89 -9.56 -27.41
N PHE A 442 13.09 -9.42 -26.35
CA PHE A 442 13.14 -8.28 -25.43
C PHE A 442 14.49 -8.19 -24.71
N GLU A 443 15.00 -9.31 -24.22
CA GLU A 443 16.33 -9.37 -23.60
C GLU A 443 17.43 -8.95 -24.59
N ARG A 444 17.44 -9.57 -25.78
CA ARG A 444 18.48 -9.38 -26.79
C ARG A 444 18.45 -8.00 -27.43
N ASP A 445 17.26 -7.50 -27.76
CA ASP A 445 17.09 -6.30 -28.59
C ASP A 445 16.87 -5.03 -27.75
N PHE A 446 16.50 -5.17 -26.47
CA PHE A 446 16.28 -4.05 -25.57
C PHE A 446 17.15 -4.11 -24.31
N LEU A 447 17.00 -5.11 -23.43
CA LEU A 447 17.63 -5.07 -22.10
C LEU A 447 19.16 -5.04 -22.15
N SER A 448 19.77 -5.98 -22.89
CA SER A 448 21.22 -6.12 -23.01
C SER A 448 21.88 -4.91 -23.73
N PRO A 449 21.36 -4.45 -24.88
CA PRO A 449 21.83 -3.21 -25.51
C PRO A 449 21.65 -1.99 -24.63
N HIS A 450 20.50 -1.85 -23.97
CA HIS A 450 20.23 -0.71 -23.09
C HIS A 450 21.24 -0.67 -21.95
N PHE A 451 21.42 -1.79 -21.23
CA PHE A 451 22.38 -1.93 -20.12
C PHE A 451 23.77 -1.44 -20.49
N THR A 452 24.24 -1.83 -21.69
CA THR A 452 25.55 -1.41 -22.20
C THR A 452 25.57 0.06 -22.62
N SER A 453 24.51 0.55 -23.25
CA SER A 453 24.43 1.93 -23.76
C SER A 453 24.47 3.00 -22.68
N ILE A 454 23.93 2.69 -21.49
CA ILE A 454 23.95 3.59 -20.33
C ILE A 454 25.19 3.37 -19.44
N LEU A 455 26.16 2.58 -19.90
CA LEU A 455 27.43 2.32 -19.19
C LEU A 455 27.26 1.71 -17.79
N LEU A 456 26.14 1.01 -17.55
CA LEU A 456 25.91 0.37 -16.24
C LEU A 456 27.02 -0.59 -15.79
N PRO A 457 27.68 -1.40 -16.65
CA PRO A 457 28.80 -2.23 -16.19
C PRO A 457 29.91 -1.41 -15.50
N ASP A 458 30.24 -0.24 -16.06
CA ASP A 458 31.27 0.65 -15.53
C ASP A 458 30.77 1.38 -14.28
N GLU A 459 29.49 1.79 -14.27
CA GLU A 459 28.86 2.39 -13.09
C GLU A 459 28.80 1.42 -11.92
N PHE A 460 28.46 0.15 -12.14
CA PHE A 460 28.45 -0.89 -11.11
C PHE A 460 29.83 -1.07 -10.48
N SER A 461 30.88 -1.09 -11.32
CA SER A 461 32.27 -1.20 -10.87
C SER A 461 32.68 -0.07 -9.91
N ARG A 462 32.02 1.09 -10.01
CA ARG A 462 32.19 2.22 -9.10
C ARG A 462 31.22 2.19 -7.92
N LEU A 463 29.93 1.99 -8.18
CA LEU A 463 28.84 2.16 -7.21
C LEU A 463 28.77 1.03 -6.20
N VAL A 464 29.00 -0.22 -6.59
CA VAL A 464 28.91 -1.37 -5.67
C VAL A 464 29.97 -1.27 -4.57
N PRO A 465 31.28 -1.07 -4.87
CA PRO A 465 32.28 -0.92 -3.82
C PRO A 465 32.05 0.34 -2.97
N GLN A 466 31.61 1.45 -3.57
CA GLN A 466 31.27 2.68 -2.85
C GLN A 466 30.13 2.48 -1.86
N SER A 467 29.07 1.79 -2.26
CA SER A 467 27.90 1.52 -1.41
C SER A 467 28.24 0.59 -0.25
N ILE A 468 29.06 -0.44 -0.49
CA ILE A 468 29.57 -1.33 0.57
C ILE A 468 30.47 -0.54 1.54
N ALA A 469 31.37 0.31 1.03
CA ALA A 469 32.22 1.15 1.87
C ALA A 469 31.40 2.15 2.70
N HIS A 470 30.39 2.76 2.09
CA HIS A 470 29.46 3.66 2.76
C HIS A 470 28.70 2.95 3.87
N LEU A 471 28.12 1.76 3.60
CA LEU A 471 27.44 0.94 4.60
C LEU A 471 28.34 0.63 5.80
N ARG A 472 29.58 0.17 5.54
CA ARG A 472 30.56 -0.14 6.59
C ARG A 472 30.86 1.08 7.46
N GLN A 473 31.04 2.24 6.83
CA GLN A 473 31.32 3.49 7.53
C GLN A 473 30.12 3.94 8.36
N THR A 474 28.92 3.89 7.80
CA THR A 474 27.66 4.21 8.49
C THR A 474 27.47 3.34 9.72
N ILE A 475 27.67 2.02 9.60
CA ILE A 475 27.60 1.09 10.75
C ILE A 475 28.64 1.48 11.81
N LYS A 476 29.89 1.73 11.40
CA LYS A 476 30.99 2.06 12.31
C LYS A 476 30.75 3.36 13.08
N ASP A 477 30.28 4.39 12.40
CA ASP A 477 30.03 5.70 13.00
C ASP A 477 28.79 5.67 13.89
N PHE A 478 27.70 5.05 13.43
CA PHE A 478 26.47 4.96 14.21
C PHE A 478 26.66 4.15 15.48
N THR A 479 27.36 3.02 15.41
CA THR A 479 27.64 2.20 16.61
C THR A 479 28.60 2.91 17.57
N ARG A 480 29.62 3.61 17.07
CA ARG A 480 30.50 4.45 17.90
C ARG A 480 29.71 5.52 18.64
N GLN A 481 28.77 6.19 17.97
CA GLN A 481 27.96 7.25 18.57
C GLN A 481 27.00 6.72 19.64
N ASN A 482 26.37 5.55 19.41
CA ASN A 482 25.32 5.04 20.29
C ASN A 482 25.84 4.12 21.42
N SER A 483 26.83 3.26 21.17
CA SER A 483 27.33 2.29 22.16
C SER A 483 28.69 2.67 22.77
N GLY A 484 29.32 3.75 22.29
CA GLY A 484 30.66 4.16 22.70
C GLY A 484 31.79 3.29 22.14
N SER A 485 31.47 2.22 21.41
CA SER A 485 32.45 1.35 20.74
C SER A 485 32.09 1.19 19.26
N ALA A 486 33.07 1.34 18.38
CA ALA A 486 32.86 1.22 16.95
C ALA A 486 32.75 -0.26 16.56
N PHE A 487 31.64 -0.67 15.98
CA PHE A 487 31.48 -1.97 15.37
C PHE A 487 32.08 -1.95 13.95
N ASP A 488 33.09 -2.79 13.72
CA ASP A 488 33.71 -2.91 12.40
C ASP A 488 33.25 -4.18 11.71
N LEU A 489 32.40 -4.02 10.68
CA LEU A 489 31.85 -5.14 9.90
C LEU A 489 32.95 -5.96 9.21
N ASN A 490 34.13 -5.39 8.95
CA ASN A 490 35.25 -6.12 8.34
C ASN A 490 35.81 -7.22 9.25
N LEU A 491 35.68 -7.05 10.57
CA LEU A 491 36.16 -8.02 11.55
C LEU A 491 35.20 -9.19 11.73
N TRP A 492 34.00 -9.11 11.16
CA TRP A 492 33.00 -10.16 11.24
C TRP A 492 33.05 -11.04 10.00
N THR A 493 33.27 -12.33 10.21
CA THR A 493 33.17 -13.32 9.14
C THR A 493 31.70 -13.65 8.86
N ASN A 494 31.44 -14.12 7.65
CA ASN A 494 30.16 -14.70 7.26
C ASN A 494 29.67 -15.79 8.24
N HIS A 495 30.56 -16.58 8.82
CA HIS A 495 30.23 -17.59 9.83
C HIS A 495 29.81 -16.96 11.16
N SER A 496 30.51 -15.90 11.60
CA SER A 496 30.22 -15.18 12.84
C SER A 496 28.86 -14.50 12.82
N ILE A 497 28.46 -13.92 11.67
CA ILE A 497 27.13 -13.32 11.50
C ILE A 497 26.04 -14.40 11.61
N THR A 498 26.22 -15.53 10.92
CA THR A 498 25.24 -16.63 10.93
C THR A 498 25.07 -17.29 12.30
N THR A 499 26.16 -17.46 13.05
CA THR A 499 26.15 -18.19 14.33
C THR A 499 25.79 -17.33 15.54
N LYS A 500 25.68 -16.01 15.38
CA LYS A 500 25.38 -15.07 16.48
C LYS A 500 24.27 -14.07 16.10
N PRO A 501 23.09 -14.55 15.67
CA PRO A 501 22.04 -13.69 15.14
C PRO A 501 21.53 -12.67 16.18
N GLU A 502 21.39 -13.06 17.45
CA GLU A 502 20.93 -12.17 18.52
C GLU A 502 21.87 -10.99 18.71
N LYS A 503 23.18 -11.27 18.69
CA LYS A 503 24.23 -10.25 18.82
C LYS A 503 24.29 -9.32 17.60
N VAL A 504 24.02 -9.83 16.40
CA VAL A 504 23.93 -9.00 15.18
C VAL A 504 22.73 -8.06 15.28
N ILE A 505 21.57 -8.57 15.67
CA ILE A 505 20.35 -7.77 15.85
C ILE A 505 20.57 -6.70 16.93
N GLU A 506 21.11 -7.09 18.08
CA GLU A 506 21.43 -6.16 19.18
C GLU A 506 22.32 -5.01 18.70
N LEU A 507 23.40 -5.33 17.98
CA LEU A 507 24.40 -4.33 17.57
C LEU A 507 23.97 -3.46 16.40
N LEU A 508 23.14 -3.99 15.49
CA LEU A 508 22.81 -3.31 14.23
C LEU A 508 21.37 -2.79 14.17
N SER A 509 20.50 -3.11 15.12
CA SER A 509 19.06 -2.74 15.07
C SER A 509 18.84 -1.26 14.83
N GLY A 510 19.51 -0.39 15.61
CA GLY A 510 19.39 1.05 15.43
C GLY A 510 19.89 1.55 14.06
N VAL A 511 20.97 0.96 13.53
CA VAL A 511 21.50 1.31 12.20
C VAL A 511 20.53 0.86 11.11
N TYR A 512 20.09 -0.40 11.20
CA TYR A 512 19.20 -1.02 10.22
C TYR A 512 17.88 -0.26 10.13
N SER A 513 17.28 0.12 11.27
CA SER A 513 16.06 0.93 11.27
C SER A 513 16.25 2.35 10.74
N SER A 514 17.44 2.95 10.91
CA SER A 514 17.70 4.33 10.48
C SER A 514 18.21 4.45 9.04
N HIS A 515 18.76 3.36 8.50
CA HIS A 515 19.47 3.32 7.21
C HIS A 515 19.15 2.05 6.41
N GLU A 516 17.90 1.57 6.50
CA GLU A 516 17.41 0.37 5.80
C GLU A 516 17.66 0.46 4.29
N ASP A 517 17.52 1.66 3.73
CA ASP A 517 17.75 1.99 2.33
C ASP A 517 19.14 1.55 1.84
N ILE A 518 20.20 1.77 2.63
CA ILE A 518 21.57 1.39 2.25
C ILE A 518 21.72 -0.14 2.23
N PHE A 519 21.11 -0.84 3.19
CA PHE A 519 21.12 -2.30 3.21
C PHE A 519 20.38 -2.88 2.01
N LEU A 520 19.19 -2.35 1.70
CA LEU A 520 18.38 -2.78 0.56
C LEU A 520 19.07 -2.49 -0.78
N GLN A 521 19.76 -1.35 -0.92
CA GLN A 521 20.53 -1.05 -2.12
C GLN A 521 21.66 -2.06 -2.34
N VAL A 522 22.44 -2.38 -1.30
CA VAL A 522 23.52 -3.38 -1.41
C VAL A 522 22.97 -4.78 -1.71
N GLU A 523 21.81 -5.11 -1.15
CA GLU A 523 21.11 -6.36 -1.47
C GLU A 523 20.60 -6.40 -2.92
N SER A 524 20.12 -5.27 -3.46
CA SER A 524 19.71 -5.17 -4.86
C SER A 524 20.89 -5.41 -5.82
N TYR A 525 22.07 -4.83 -5.53
CA TYR A 525 23.29 -5.15 -6.29
C TYR A 525 23.64 -6.63 -6.23
N ARG A 526 23.52 -7.27 -5.05
CA ARG A 526 23.78 -8.71 -4.90
C ARG A 526 22.83 -9.53 -5.78
N LEU A 527 21.53 -9.25 -5.72
CA LEU A 527 20.51 -9.96 -6.48
C LEU A 527 20.80 -9.87 -7.99
N PHE A 528 21.17 -8.67 -8.47
CA PHE A 528 21.51 -8.47 -9.87
C PHE A 528 22.75 -9.29 -10.24
N LEU A 529 23.85 -9.11 -9.50
CA LEU A 529 25.14 -9.73 -9.78
C LEU A 529 25.10 -11.27 -9.70
N GLU A 530 24.22 -11.85 -8.89
CA GLU A 530 24.03 -13.31 -8.84
C GLU A 530 23.24 -13.88 -10.03
N ARG A 531 22.45 -13.05 -10.70
CA ARG A 531 21.39 -13.51 -11.62
C ARG A 531 21.58 -13.03 -13.07
N PHE A 532 22.42 -12.01 -13.31
CA PHE A 532 22.53 -11.38 -14.61
C PHE A 532 22.92 -12.37 -15.73
N GLU A 533 23.80 -13.34 -15.48
CA GLU A 533 24.20 -14.33 -16.50
C GLU A 533 23.02 -15.20 -16.97
N GLN A 534 22.08 -15.50 -16.06
CA GLN A 534 20.91 -16.31 -16.36
C GLN A 534 19.89 -15.52 -17.20
N TYR A 535 19.70 -14.24 -16.90
CA TYR A 535 18.60 -13.44 -17.44
C TYR A 535 19.00 -12.42 -18.49
N LEU A 536 20.29 -12.14 -18.65
CA LEU A 536 20.88 -11.29 -19.69
C LEU A 536 21.96 -12.04 -20.48
N PRO A 537 21.64 -13.21 -21.08
CA PRO A 537 22.61 -14.03 -21.79
C PRO A 537 23.18 -13.34 -23.04
N SER A 538 22.52 -12.30 -23.57
CA SER A 538 22.99 -11.56 -24.75
C SER A 538 23.97 -10.43 -24.41
N LEU A 539 24.33 -10.23 -23.14
CA LEU A 539 25.35 -9.25 -22.77
C LEU A 539 26.69 -9.56 -23.46
N PRO A 540 27.45 -8.52 -23.89
CA PRO A 540 28.80 -8.70 -24.39
C PRO A 540 29.69 -9.42 -23.36
N ASP A 541 30.58 -10.29 -23.83
CA ASP A 541 31.46 -11.07 -22.95
C ASP A 541 32.33 -10.18 -22.05
N THR A 542 32.73 -9.00 -22.54
CA THR A 542 33.46 -8.00 -21.74
C THR A 542 32.64 -7.50 -20.56
N ALA A 543 31.36 -7.19 -20.75
CA ALA A 543 30.46 -6.75 -19.68
C ALA A 543 30.21 -7.88 -18.68
N LYS A 544 29.99 -9.11 -19.16
CA LYS A 544 29.83 -10.29 -18.30
C LYS A 544 31.05 -10.52 -17.43
N GLN A 545 32.25 -10.46 -18.02
CA GLN A 545 33.50 -10.61 -17.29
C GLN A 545 33.64 -9.54 -16.20
N THR A 546 33.40 -8.26 -16.52
CA THR A 546 33.44 -7.15 -15.55
C THR A 546 32.49 -7.40 -14.37
N LEU A 547 31.24 -7.78 -14.64
CA LEU A 547 30.26 -8.04 -13.58
C LEU A 547 30.61 -9.27 -12.73
N SER A 548 31.11 -10.34 -13.36
CA SER A 548 31.55 -11.55 -12.64
C SER A 548 32.79 -11.30 -11.78
N ASP A 549 33.75 -10.50 -12.26
CA ASP A 549 34.91 -10.07 -11.46
C ASP A 549 34.48 -9.18 -10.28
N LEU A 550 33.57 -8.24 -10.51
CA LEU A 550 32.99 -7.40 -9.46
C LEU A 550 32.26 -8.23 -8.40
N TYR A 551 31.42 -9.19 -8.82
CA TYR A 551 30.73 -10.09 -7.89
C TYR A 551 31.73 -10.88 -7.05
N ASN A 552 32.76 -11.47 -7.67
CA ASN A 552 33.77 -12.24 -6.95
C ASN A 552 34.57 -11.38 -5.97
N MET A 553 34.90 -10.13 -6.35
CA MET A 553 35.59 -9.17 -5.49
C MET A 553 34.76 -8.81 -4.24
N CYS A 554 33.45 -8.60 -4.40
CA CYS A 554 32.55 -8.14 -3.33
C CYS A 554 31.77 -9.27 -2.64
N LYS A 555 31.94 -10.53 -3.06
CA LYS A 555 31.10 -11.67 -2.66
C LYS A 555 30.94 -11.85 -1.16
N ASP A 556 32.04 -11.74 -0.41
CA ASP A 556 32.02 -11.91 1.05
C ASP A 556 31.10 -10.87 1.71
N ASP A 557 31.21 -9.61 1.30
CA ASP A 557 30.42 -8.50 1.84
C ASP A 557 28.95 -8.58 1.46
N LEU A 558 28.66 -8.84 0.20
CA LEU A 558 27.29 -9.03 -0.27
C LEU A 558 26.61 -10.18 0.50
N THR A 559 27.34 -11.26 0.75
CA THR A 559 26.83 -12.39 1.56
C THR A 559 26.58 -12.00 3.02
N LYS A 560 27.43 -11.14 3.62
CA LYS A 560 27.22 -10.62 4.98
C LYS A 560 25.93 -9.81 5.05
N VAL A 561 25.73 -8.89 4.11
CA VAL A 561 24.55 -8.02 4.05
C VAL A 561 23.27 -8.84 3.95
N LYS A 562 23.21 -9.80 3.02
CA LYS A 562 22.09 -10.74 2.89
C LYS A 562 21.71 -11.39 4.22
N LYS A 563 22.71 -11.91 4.93
CA LYS A 563 22.50 -12.59 6.22
C LYS A 563 21.99 -11.65 7.29
N ILE A 564 22.53 -10.43 7.35
CA ILE A 564 22.06 -9.40 8.27
C ILE A 564 20.57 -9.11 8.01
N ILE A 565 20.20 -8.84 6.76
CA ILE A 565 18.79 -8.62 6.36
C ILE A 565 17.91 -9.80 6.76
N THR A 566 18.32 -11.03 6.44
CA THR A 566 17.58 -12.25 6.82
C THR A 566 17.36 -12.36 8.33
N HIS A 567 18.33 -11.94 9.16
CA HIS A 567 18.17 -11.94 10.62
C HIS A 567 17.14 -10.91 11.07
N PHE A 568 17.14 -9.71 10.49
CA PHE A 568 16.17 -8.67 10.80
C PHE A 568 14.75 -9.02 10.36
N GLU A 569 14.57 -9.58 9.16
CA GLU A 569 13.26 -10.05 8.68
C GLU A 569 12.68 -11.13 9.60
N LYS A 570 13.50 -12.09 10.04
CA LYS A 570 13.08 -13.11 11.01
C LYS A 570 12.71 -12.53 12.36
N ALA A 571 13.46 -11.54 12.85
CA ALA A 571 13.15 -10.87 14.11
C ALA A 571 11.84 -10.06 14.03
N LYS A 572 11.59 -9.40 12.90
CA LYS A 572 10.34 -8.67 12.63
C LYS A 572 9.14 -9.63 12.60
N ALA A 573 9.27 -10.78 11.95
CA ALA A 573 8.22 -11.80 11.92
C ALA A 573 7.88 -12.38 13.31
N LEU A 574 8.85 -12.44 14.24
CA LEU A 574 8.62 -12.91 15.61
C LEU A 574 7.99 -11.85 16.52
N THR A 575 8.06 -10.58 16.14
CA THR A 575 7.56 -9.44 16.94
C THR A 575 6.23 -8.88 16.43
N ASP A 576 5.78 -9.28 15.24
CA ASP A 576 4.44 -9.02 14.73
C ASP A 576 3.50 -10.21 15.05
N PRO A 577 2.60 -10.11 16.05
CA PRO A 577 1.69 -11.19 16.42
C PRO A 577 0.54 -11.42 15.41
N ARG A 578 0.63 -10.85 14.20
CA ARG A 578 -0.38 -10.95 13.13
C ARG A 578 0.04 -11.85 11.94
N GLY A 579 1.05 -12.70 12.12
CA GLY A 579 1.30 -13.83 11.24
C GLY A 579 0.25 -14.93 11.39
#